data_AF-A0A162AHX9-F1
#
_entry.id   AF-A0A162AHX9-F1
#
_cell.length_a   1.000
_cell.length_b   1.000
_cell.length_c   1.000
_cell.angle_alpha   90.00
_cell.angle_beta   90.00
_cell.angle_gamma   90.00
#
_symmetry.space_group_name_H-M   'P 1'
#
loop_
_entity.id
_entity.type
_entity.pdbx_description
1 polymer ?
#
loop_
_entity_poly.entity_id
_entity_poly.type
_entity_poly.pdbx_seq_one_letter_code
_entity_poly.pdbx_strand_id
1 'polypeptide(L)'
;MSNAVVKGSNFTSANESSTSYLDMLKDDIVSEHLTRNIQFFGLNSQQKVTASYVVVIGLGGVGSHAASMLLRSGVGRLLLVDFDQVSLSSLNRHAVATREDVGTSKAQCLKKHFSSIFPESHVTAKVLLYDASSEEEILSGNPDFVLDCIDNIDTKVSLLAACVRRGVRVLSATGAGARADPTRIRVADLRESTNDPLSRAVRHHLRRDHGIEGGIPVVFSLEKPKAKLLPFKGPSGDEEKPLDYQIVPGFRVRIIPVLGTIPAIFGQVMASYVLTQLAELQVQTEPVVNFDMHHYQVLHQRLIEHEELLYGTSMQVQVDVEEVRYIAKELWHGHSAKDESIKDFGRAMWRSVNDLMLILSDEHVQVKRIAIAGEFWGGEIGTLILMTPKRRGPTRISHHPGL
;
A
#
# COMPACT_ATOMS: atom_id res chain seq x y z
N MET A 1 17.56 -61.82 -26.62
CA MET A 1 17.10 -60.53 -27.19
C MET A 1 15.69 -60.30 -26.67
N SER A 2 15.54 -59.76 -25.47
CA SER A 2 15.32 -58.32 -25.20
C SER A 2 13.99 -57.82 -25.77
N ASN A 3 12.98 -57.62 -24.91
CA ASN A 3 12.58 -56.27 -24.55
C ASN A 3 11.64 -56.23 -23.35
N ALA A 4 11.95 -55.25 -22.51
CA ALA A 4 11.49 -55.06 -21.16
C ALA A 4 10.14 -54.36 -21.09
N VAL A 5 9.44 -54.69 -20.01
CA VAL A 5 8.22 -54.07 -19.51
C VAL A 5 8.48 -52.59 -19.20
N VAL A 6 7.81 -51.69 -19.91
CA VAL A 6 7.73 -50.27 -19.53
C VAL A 6 6.61 -50.12 -18.51
N LYS A 7 6.99 -50.10 -17.22
CA LYS A 7 6.11 -49.65 -16.14
C LYS A 7 5.97 -48.12 -16.22
N GLY A 8 4.74 -47.65 -16.22
CA GLY A 8 4.43 -46.23 -16.07
C GLY A 8 4.97 -45.69 -14.74
N SER A 9 5.75 -44.62 -14.83
CA SER A 9 6.20 -43.84 -13.68
C SER A 9 5.07 -42.90 -13.26
N ASN A 10 4.38 -43.25 -12.18
CA ASN A 10 3.52 -42.33 -11.46
C ASN A 10 4.36 -41.19 -10.89
N PHE A 11 4.00 -39.96 -11.23
CA PHE A 11 4.52 -38.73 -10.62
C PHE A 11 4.10 -38.68 -9.14
N THR A 12 5.05 -38.89 -8.24
CA THR A 12 4.89 -38.73 -6.77
C THR A 12 5.81 -37.64 -6.26
N SER A 13 5.77 -36.43 -6.82
CA SER A 13 6.67 -35.31 -6.42
C SER A 13 6.06 -34.31 -5.44
N ALA A 14 4.75 -34.38 -5.14
CA ALA A 14 4.09 -33.42 -4.25
C ALA A 14 4.19 -33.76 -2.75
N ASN A 15 4.45 -35.02 -2.39
CA ASN A 15 4.48 -35.48 -0.98
C ASN A 15 5.88 -35.46 -0.35
N GLU A 16 6.95 -35.50 -1.14
CA GLU A 16 8.32 -35.44 -0.60
C GLU A 16 8.70 -34.00 -0.19
N SER A 17 8.23 -32.98 -0.91
CA SER A 17 8.55 -31.58 -0.58
C SER A 17 7.86 -31.09 0.69
N SER A 18 6.59 -31.45 0.92
CA SER A 18 5.82 -31.02 2.10
C SER A 18 6.33 -31.65 3.39
N THR A 19 6.84 -32.89 3.33
CA THR A 19 7.44 -33.59 4.48
C THR A 19 8.79 -32.97 4.89
N SER A 20 9.54 -32.41 3.93
CA SER A 20 10.84 -31.75 4.19
C SER A 20 10.71 -30.41 4.94
N TYR A 21 9.64 -29.63 4.72
CA TYR A 21 9.48 -28.33 5.38
C TYR A 21 8.99 -28.46 6.84
N LEU A 22 8.23 -29.52 7.15
CA LEU A 22 7.80 -29.83 8.52
C LEU A 22 8.96 -30.25 9.44
N ASP A 23 10.01 -30.85 8.88
CA ASP A 23 11.24 -31.17 9.60
C ASP A 23 12.15 -29.95 9.80
N MET A 24 12.01 -28.90 8.98
CA MET A 24 12.86 -27.70 9.04
C MET A 24 12.76 -27.00 10.40
N LEU A 25 11.58 -26.93 11.01
CA LEU A 25 11.39 -26.28 12.32
C LEU A 25 11.86 -27.14 13.51
N LYS A 26 12.29 -28.40 13.27
CA LYS A 26 12.93 -29.22 14.31
C LYS A 26 14.42 -28.94 14.43
N ASP A 27 15.02 -28.27 13.45
CA ASP A 27 16.40 -27.82 13.54
C ASP A 27 16.50 -26.68 14.57
N ASP A 28 17.44 -26.82 15.51
CA ASP A 28 17.60 -25.89 16.62
C ASP A 28 17.97 -24.47 16.14
N ILE A 29 18.76 -24.36 15.08
CA ILE A 29 19.19 -23.06 14.52
C ILE A 29 18.01 -22.38 13.83
N VAL A 30 17.26 -23.11 13.02
CA VAL A 30 16.06 -22.58 12.35
C VAL A 30 15.00 -22.17 13.39
N SER A 31 14.75 -23.03 14.38
CA SER A 31 13.78 -22.75 15.44
C SER A 31 14.17 -21.51 16.23
N GLU A 32 15.45 -21.34 16.56
CA GLU A 32 15.93 -20.13 17.25
C GLU A 32 15.84 -18.89 16.35
N HIS A 33 16.20 -18.98 15.06
CA HIS A 33 16.08 -17.88 14.11
C HIS A 33 14.63 -17.38 14.01
N LEU A 34 13.66 -18.31 13.96
CA LEU A 34 12.24 -18.00 13.83
C LEU A 34 11.52 -17.84 15.18
N THR A 35 12.24 -17.86 16.31
CA THR A 35 11.64 -17.91 17.66
C THR A 35 10.62 -16.81 17.91
N ARG A 36 10.88 -15.59 17.45
CA ARG A 36 9.97 -14.44 17.62
C ARG A 36 8.69 -14.58 16.81
N ASN A 37 8.77 -15.13 15.60
CA ASN A 37 7.59 -15.39 14.78
C ASN A 37 6.79 -16.56 15.34
N ILE A 38 7.46 -17.62 15.83
CA ILE A 38 6.81 -18.76 16.49
C ILE A 38 6.09 -18.28 17.77
N GLN A 39 6.70 -17.42 18.58
CA GLN A 39 6.05 -16.84 19.76
C GLN A 39 4.84 -15.97 19.42
N PHE A 40 4.86 -15.31 18.25
CA PHE A 40 3.77 -14.44 17.82
C PHE A 40 2.60 -15.22 17.19
N PHE A 41 2.87 -16.10 16.23
CA PHE A 41 1.84 -16.84 15.48
C PHE A 41 1.47 -18.19 16.12
N GLY A 42 2.35 -18.76 16.92
CA GLY A 42 2.29 -20.16 17.33
C GLY A 42 2.94 -21.10 16.29
N LEU A 43 3.36 -22.27 16.75
CA LEU A 43 4.12 -23.24 15.94
C LEU A 43 3.35 -23.72 14.70
N ASN A 44 2.06 -24.03 14.84
CA ASN A 44 1.24 -24.54 13.73
C ASN A 44 1.09 -23.50 12.60
N SER A 45 0.90 -22.23 12.96
CA SER A 45 0.81 -21.16 11.97
C SER A 45 2.17 -20.86 11.34
N GLN A 46 3.27 -20.95 12.09
CA GLN A 46 4.61 -20.85 11.52
C GLN A 46 4.90 -21.99 10.53
N GLN A 47 4.46 -23.22 10.81
CA GLN A 47 4.59 -24.34 9.87
C GLN A 47 3.92 -24.05 8.52
N LYS A 48 2.75 -23.39 8.52
CA LYS A 48 2.07 -22.98 7.28
C LYS A 48 2.88 -21.94 6.52
N VAL A 49 3.40 -20.92 7.21
CA VAL A 49 4.30 -19.91 6.60
C VAL A 49 5.53 -20.59 5.98
N THR A 50 6.14 -21.54 6.70
CA THR A 50 7.32 -22.26 6.23
C THR A 50 7.03 -23.21 5.07
N ALA A 51 5.84 -23.78 4.97
CA ALA A 51 5.43 -24.59 3.82
C ALA A 51 5.02 -23.76 2.58
N SER A 52 4.88 -22.44 2.70
CA SER A 52 4.29 -21.59 1.67
C SER A 52 5.25 -21.26 0.51
N TYR A 53 4.67 -21.09 -0.68
CA TYR A 53 5.32 -20.60 -1.89
C TYR A 53 4.81 -19.21 -2.29
N VAL A 54 5.73 -18.24 -2.33
CA VAL A 54 5.42 -16.86 -2.71
C VAL A 54 6.24 -16.42 -3.92
N VAL A 55 5.56 -15.77 -4.88
CA VAL A 55 6.18 -15.17 -6.07
C VAL A 55 6.21 -13.65 -5.89
N VAL A 56 7.36 -13.02 -6.09
CA VAL A 56 7.52 -11.56 -6.02
C VAL A 56 8.01 -11.04 -7.36
N ILE A 57 7.22 -10.16 -7.99
CA ILE A 57 7.47 -9.65 -9.34
C ILE A 57 7.73 -8.14 -9.25
N GLY A 58 8.92 -7.72 -9.71
CA GLY A 58 9.45 -6.38 -9.52
C GLY A 58 10.20 -6.28 -8.19
N LEU A 59 11.53 -6.19 -8.26
CA LEU A 59 12.45 -6.24 -7.13
C LEU A 59 13.13 -4.87 -6.92
N GLY A 60 12.39 -3.80 -7.18
CA GLY A 60 12.79 -2.43 -6.86
C GLY A 60 12.64 -2.11 -5.37
N GLY A 61 12.35 -0.84 -5.05
CA GLY A 61 12.28 -0.38 -3.66
C GLY A 61 11.12 -0.94 -2.82
N VAL A 62 10.11 -1.53 -3.45
CA VAL A 62 9.01 -2.21 -2.74
C VAL A 62 9.29 -3.71 -2.64
N GLY A 63 9.39 -4.39 -3.78
CA GLY A 63 9.49 -5.85 -3.80
C GLY A 63 10.76 -6.41 -3.17
N SER A 64 11.90 -5.71 -3.24
CA SER A 64 13.11 -6.15 -2.54
C SER A 64 12.93 -6.18 -1.02
N HIS A 65 12.21 -5.19 -0.46
CA HIS A 65 11.90 -5.14 0.97
C HIS A 65 10.84 -6.18 1.37
N ALA A 66 9.81 -6.37 0.54
CA ALA A 66 8.81 -7.40 0.77
C ALA A 66 9.43 -8.81 0.76
N ALA A 67 10.20 -9.14 -0.28
CA ALA A 67 10.87 -10.43 -0.41
C ALA A 67 11.85 -10.68 0.76
N SER A 68 12.60 -9.65 1.18
CA SER A 68 13.55 -9.76 2.30
C SER A 68 12.84 -10.09 3.61
N MET A 69 11.70 -9.45 3.88
CA MET A 69 10.96 -9.72 5.12
C MET A 69 10.19 -11.05 5.07
N LEU A 70 9.70 -11.47 3.90
CA LEU A 70 9.12 -12.81 3.71
C LEU A 70 10.15 -13.91 3.98
N LEU A 71 11.35 -13.78 3.41
CA LEU A 71 12.46 -14.71 3.67
C LEU A 71 12.78 -14.79 5.17
N ARG A 72 13.01 -13.63 5.81
CA ARG A 72 13.35 -13.54 7.24
C ARG A 72 12.26 -14.07 8.15
N SER A 73 11.04 -14.15 7.64
CA SER A 73 9.91 -14.69 8.39
C SER A 73 9.69 -16.19 8.19
N GLY A 74 10.60 -16.84 7.45
CA GLY A 74 10.65 -18.28 7.29
C GLY A 74 9.82 -18.81 6.13
N VAL A 75 9.43 -17.99 5.14
CA VAL A 75 8.76 -18.49 3.92
C VAL A 75 9.68 -19.47 3.19
N GLY A 76 9.22 -20.72 3.02
CA GLY A 76 10.08 -21.81 2.56
C GLY A 76 10.37 -21.82 1.06
N ARG A 77 9.54 -21.18 0.22
CA ARG A 77 9.80 -21.06 -1.21
C ARG A 77 9.54 -19.65 -1.73
N LEU A 78 10.53 -19.08 -2.38
CA LEU A 78 10.45 -17.77 -3.03
C LEU A 78 10.85 -17.84 -4.49
N LEU A 79 10.00 -17.29 -5.37
CA LEU A 79 10.37 -16.98 -6.75
C LEU A 79 10.52 -15.46 -6.89
N LEU A 80 11.72 -15.02 -7.25
CA LEU A 80 12.08 -13.61 -7.43
C LEU A 80 12.18 -13.30 -8.92
N VAL A 81 11.32 -12.42 -9.43
CA VAL A 81 11.25 -12.07 -10.86
C VAL A 81 11.52 -10.59 -11.07
N ASP A 82 12.62 -10.27 -11.76
CA ASP A 82 12.93 -8.91 -12.23
C ASP A 82 13.95 -8.98 -13.37
N PHE A 83 13.71 -8.22 -14.44
CA PHE A 83 14.61 -8.12 -15.58
C PHE A 83 15.72 -7.07 -15.39
N ASP A 84 15.54 -6.13 -14.45
CA ASP A 84 16.44 -5.01 -14.23
C ASP A 84 17.75 -5.44 -13.53
N GLN A 85 18.75 -4.58 -13.70
CA GLN A 85 19.99 -4.60 -12.94
C GLN A 85 19.97 -3.59 -11.78
N VAL A 86 20.80 -3.83 -10.77
CA VAL A 86 21.07 -2.89 -9.69
C VAL A 86 21.84 -1.70 -10.27
N SER A 87 21.27 -0.52 -10.16
CA SER A 87 21.95 0.75 -10.48
C SER A 87 22.45 1.45 -9.22
N LEU A 88 23.39 2.39 -9.35
CA LEU A 88 23.78 3.27 -8.23
C LEU A 88 22.57 4.01 -7.62
N SER A 89 21.63 4.44 -8.46
CA SER A 89 20.40 5.09 -8.02
C SER A 89 19.40 4.15 -7.36
N SER A 90 19.59 2.83 -7.45
CA SER A 90 18.78 1.83 -6.73
C SER A 90 19.16 1.76 -5.25
N LEU A 91 20.42 2.06 -4.90
CA LEU A 91 20.95 1.89 -3.54
C LEU A 91 20.27 2.77 -2.49
N ASN A 92 19.57 3.82 -2.89
CA ASN A 92 18.81 4.66 -1.95
C ASN A 92 17.55 3.99 -1.39
N ARG A 93 17.11 2.87 -1.98
CA ARG A 93 15.82 2.23 -1.66
C ARG A 93 15.77 0.72 -1.83
N HIS A 94 16.81 0.07 -2.34
CA HIS A 94 16.84 -1.38 -2.50
C HIS A 94 17.26 -2.05 -1.20
N ALA A 95 16.60 -3.15 -0.81
CA ALA A 95 16.68 -3.68 0.55
C ALA A 95 18.07 -4.19 0.99
N VAL A 96 18.80 -4.86 0.09
CA VAL A 96 20.07 -5.55 0.43
C VAL A 96 21.22 -5.21 -0.52
N ALA A 97 20.96 -4.45 -1.58
CA ALA A 97 21.98 -4.21 -2.59
C ALA A 97 23.04 -3.26 -2.05
N THR A 98 24.29 -3.58 -2.34
CA THR A 98 25.46 -2.80 -1.97
C THR A 98 26.11 -2.19 -3.21
N ARG A 99 27.18 -1.39 -3.02
CA ARG A 99 27.96 -0.86 -4.16
C ARG A 99 28.58 -1.95 -5.02
N GLU A 100 28.90 -3.11 -4.44
CA GLU A 100 29.47 -4.25 -5.17
C GLU A 100 28.45 -4.94 -6.08
N ASP A 101 27.16 -4.79 -5.78
CA ASP A 101 26.08 -5.42 -6.56
C ASP A 101 25.69 -4.60 -7.79
N VAL A 102 26.22 -3.38 -7.96
CA VAL A 102 25.91 -2.51 -9.10
C VAL A 102 26.30 -3.20 -10.42
N GLY A 103 25.36 -3.25 -11.37
CA GLY A 103 25.50 -3.95 -12.65
C GLY A 103 25.07 -5.42 -12.62
N THR A 104 24.78 -5.99 -11.45
CA THR A 104 24.22 -7.35 -11.35
C THR A 104 22.69 -7.31 -11.46
N SER A 105 22.05 -8.41 -11.89
CA SER A 105 20.59 -8.53 -11.88
C SER A 105 20.03 -8.36 -10.47
N LYS A 106 18.94 -7.59 -10.29
CA LYS A 106 18.28 -7.44 -8.99
C LYS A 106 17.81 -8.77 -8.41
N ALA A 107 17.28 -9.66 -9.25
CA ALA A 107 16.84 -10.99 -8.85
C ALA A 107 18.00 -11.86 -8.35
N GLN A 108 19.13 -11.86 -9.07
CA GLN A 108 20.32 -12.60 -8.65
C GLN A 108 20.99 -11.99 -7.42
N CYS A 109 21.02 -10.67 -7.31
CA CYS A 109 21.49 -9.95 -6.13
C CYS A 109 20.72 -10.40 -4.88
N LEU A 110 19.38 -10.35 -4.90
CA LEU A 110 18.57 -10.81 -3.77
C LEU A 110 18.81 -12.29 -3.46
N LYS A 111 18.82 -13.18 -4.47
CA LYS A 111 19.10 -14.61 -4.25
C LYS A 111 20.45 -14.82 -3.55
N LYS A 112 21.51 -14.16 -4.02
CA LYS A 112 22.85 -14.22 -3.40
C LYS A 112 22.81 -13.81 -1.92
N HIS A 113 22.20 -12.67 -1.61
CA HIS A 113 22.11 -12.17 -0.23
C HIS A 113 21.19 -13.03 0.65
N PHE A 114 20.10 -13.58 0.09
CA PHE A 114 19.13 -14.40 0.81
C PHE A 114 19.72 -15.74 1.25
N SER A 115 20.56 -16.36 0.43
CA SER A 115 21.30 -17.56 0.79
C SER A 115 22.22 -17.37 1.99
N SER A 116 22.65 -16.14 2.29
CA SER A 116 23.42 -15.79 3.48
C SER A 116 22.55 -15.53 4.72
N ILE A 117 21.26 -15.22 4.52
CA ILE A 117 20.32 -14.83 5.58
C ILE A 117 19.57 -16.04 6.10
N PHE A 118 18.96 -16.82 5.21
CA PHE A 118 18.15 -17.98 5.57
C PHE A 118 18.31 -19.06 4.47
N PRO A 119 19.41 -19.84 4.51
CA PRO A 119 19.76 -20.81 3.47
C PRO A 119 18.76 -21.95 3.30
N GLU A 120 17.89 -22.18 4.30
CA GLU A 120 16.88 -23.23 4.31
C GLU A 120 15.70 -22.90 3.37
N SER A 121 15.49 -21.63 3.03
CA SER A 121 14.47 -21.23 2.05
C SER A 121 14.92 -21.52 0.62
N HIS A 122 14.03 -22.14 -0.15
CA HIS A 122 14.24 -22.39 -1.57
C HIS A 122 13.98 -21.13 -2.40
N VAL A 123 15.05 -20.39 -2.71
CA VAL A 123 14.98 -19.14 -3.48
C VAL A 123 15.39 -19.36 -4.95
N THR A 124 14.45 -19.15 -5.85
CA THR A 124 14.69 -19.11 -7.31
C THR A 124 14.67 -17.67 -7.81
N ALA A 125 15.65 -17.32 -8.65
CA ALA A 125 15.72 -16.02 -9.32
C ALA A 125 15.52 -16.18 -10.82
N LYS A 126 14.63 -15.37 -11.40
CA LYS A 126 14.34 -15.34 -12.83
C LYS A 126 14.54 -13.92 -13.36
N VAL A 127 15.46 -13.78 -14.31
CA VAL A 127 15.83 -12.50 -14.91
C VAL A 127 15.02 -12.29 -16.18
N LEU A 128 13.75 -11.93 -16.02
CA LEU A 128 12.81 -11.81 -17.12
C LEU A 128 11.69 -10.81 -16.80
N LEU A 129 11.11 -10.22 -17.84
CA LEU A 129 9.97 -9.34 -17.75
C LEU A 129 8.70 -10.19 -17.73
N TYR A 130 7.72 -9.84 -16.90
CA TYR A 130 6.41 -10.48 -16.95
C TYR A 130 5.68 -10.06 -18.24
N ASP A 131 5.24 -11.04 -19.02
CA ASP A 131 4.43 -10.88 -20.21
C ASP A 131 3.64 -12.17 -20.50
N ALA A 132 2.88 -12.21 -21.60
CA ALA A 132 2.10 -13.38 -21.96
C ALA A 132 2.96 -14.64 -22.22
N SER A 133 4.22 -14.47 -22.63
CA SER A 133 5.11 -15.60 -22.94
C SER A 133 5.74 -16.23 -21.70
N SER A 134 5.93 -15.43 -20.65
CA SER A 134 6.51 -15.84 -19.36
C SER A 134 5.46 -16.13 -18.28
N GLU A 135 4.17 -15.83 -18.52
CA GLU A 135 3.09 -16.02 -17.54
C GLU A 135 3.09 -17.45 -16.97
N GLU A 136 3.15 -18.46 -17.85
CA GLU A 136 3.09 -19.86 -17.40
C GLU A 136 4.31 -20.22 -16.58
N GLU A 137 5.50 -19.78 -16.98
CA GLU A 137 6.71 -20.03 -16.20
C GLU A 137 6.64 -19.40 -14.80
N ILE A 138 6.19 -18.14 -14.71
CA ILE A 138 6.17 -17.36 -13.47
C ILE A 138 5.06 -17.83 -12.51
N LEU A 139 3.88 -18.14 -13.04
CA LEU A 139 2.70 -18.52 -12.24
C LEU A 139 2.50 -20.03 -12.12
N SER A 140 3.42 -20.84 -12.67
CA SER A 140 3.41 -22.29 -12.49
C SER A 140 3.63 -22.70 -11.03
N GLY A 141 3.20 -23.93 -10.70
CA GLY A 141 3.47 -24.54 -9.40
C GLY A 141 2.58 -24.01 -8.26
N ASN A 142 1.44 -23.40 -8.59
CA ASN A 142 0.37 -22.96 -7.68
C ASN A 142 0.89 -22.13 -6.49
N PRO A 143 1.37 -20.89 -6.72
CA PRO A 143 1.78 -20.03 -5.62
C PRO A 143 0.63 -19.74 -4.65
N ASP A 144 0.92 -19.84 -3.36
CA ASP A 144 0.01 -19.45 -2.28
C ASP A 144 -0.23 -17.94 -2.29
N PHE A 145 0.76 -17.18 -2.79
CA PHE A 145 0.66 -15.73 -2.93
C PHE A 145 1.54 -15.18 -4.06
N VAL A 146 1.03 -14.16 -4.76
CA VAL A 146 1.79 -13.32 -5.70
C VAL A 146 1.85 -11.89 -5.18
N LEU A 147 3.04 -11.32 -5.11
CA LEU A 147 3.26 -9.90 -4.83
C LEU A 147 3.61 -9.18 -6.13
N ASP A 148 2.72 -8.28 -6.53
CA ASP A 148 2.92 -7.40 -7.68
C ASP A 148 3.53 -6.08 -7.24
N CYS A 149 4.82 -5.89 -7.55
CA CYS A 149 5.58 -4.68 -7.27
C CYS A 149 6.04 -3.97 -8.56
N ILE A 150 5.31 -4.19 -9.65
CA ILE A 150 5.60 -3.64 -10.99
C ILE A 150 5.19 -2.17 -11.05
N ASP A 151 5.93 -1.36 -11.81
CA ASP A 151 5.63 0.08 -12.01
C ASP A 151 5.08 0.41 -13.41
N ASN A 152 5.22 -0.50 -14.37
CA ASN A 152 4.58 -0.45 -15.68
C ASN A 152 3.08 -0.82 -15.59
N ILE A 153 2.22 -0.01 -16.20
CA ILE A 153 0.77 -0.16 -16.14
C ILE A 153 0.30 -1.42 -16.88
N ASP A 154 0.74 -1.63 -18.11
CA ASP A 154 0.25 -2.72 -18.97
C ASP A 154 0.69 -4.08 -18.42
N THR A 155 1.96 -4.19 -18.00
CA THR A 155 2.48 -5.40 -17.35
C THR A 155 1.73 -5.70 -16.05
N LYS A 156 1.48 -4.68 -15.23
CA LYS A 156 0.71 -4.83 -13.98
C LYS A 156 -0.72 -5.31 -14.25
N VAL A 157 -1.42 -4.70 -15.21
CA VAL A 157 -2.78 -5.11 -15.59
C VAL A 157 -2.81 -6.55 -16.06
N SER A 158 -1.86 -6.94 -16.93
CA SER A 158 -1.73 -8.31 -17.42
C SER A 158 -1.55 -9.32 -16.28
N LEU A 159 -0.63 -9.05 -15.35
CA LEU A 159 -0.38 -9.90 -14.19
C LEU A 159 -1.60 -10.05 -13.29
N LEU A 160 -2.26 -8.93 -12.95
CA LEU A 160 -3.43 -8.94 -12.10
C LEU A 160 -4.60 -9.70 -12.74
N ALA A 161 -4.83 -9.49 -14.04
CA ALA A 161 -5.83 -10.23 -14.78
C ALA A 161 -5.53 -11.74 -14.83
N ALA A 162 -4.27 -12.13 -15.00
CA ALA A 162 -3.85 -13.52 -14.97
C ALA A 162 -4.06 -14.17 -13.60
N CYS A 163 -3.73 -13.46 -12.51
CA CYS A 163 -3.94 -13.96 -11.15
C CYS A 163 -5.43 -14.19 -10.87
N VAL A 164 -6.29 -13.22 -11.23
CA VAL A 164 -7.75 -13.35 -11.09
C VAL A 164 -8.28 -14.53 -11.92
N ARG A 165 -7.87 -14.63 -13.19
CA ARG A 165 -8.27 -15.73 -14.09
C ARG A 165 -7.87 -17.11 -13.55
N ARG A 166 -6.70 -17.21 -12.93
CA ARG A 166 -6.16 -18.47 -12.38
C ARG A 166 -6.63 -18.76 -10.94
N GLY A 167 -7.34 -17.84 -10.29
CA GLY A 167 -7.71 -17.96 -8.87
C GLY A 167 -6.51 -17.90 -7.92
N VAL A 168 -5.41 -17.27 -8.35
CA VAL A 168 -4.20 -17.10 -7.54
C VAL A 168 -4.32 -15.85 -6.68
N ARG A 169 -4.02 -15.97 -5.39
CA ARG A 169 -4.06 -14.84 -4.45
C ARG A 169 -2.97 -13.84 -4.81
N VAL A 170 -3.34 -12.57 -4.95
CA VAL A 170 -2.41 -11.49 -5.33
C VAL A 170 -2.58 -10.27 -4.44
N LEU A 171 -1.46 -9.60 -4.13
CA LEU A 171 -1.41 -8.29 -3.47
C LEU A 171 -0.57 -7.36 -4.33
N SER A 172 -1.13 -6.21 -4.71
CA SER A 172 -0.46 -5.23 -5.57
C SER A 172 0.03 -4.02 -4.78
N ALA A 173 1.26 -3.58 -5.03
CA ALA A 173 1.69 -2.23 -4.67
C ALA A 173 1.30 -1.23 -5.75
N THR A 174 0.78 -0.07 -5.32
CA THR A 174 0.55 1.07 -6.20
C THR A 174 1.76 2.01 -6.19
N GLY A 175 1.61 3.27 -6.61
CA GLY A 175 2.71 4.21 -6.74
C GLY A 175 3.25 4.67 -5.39
N ALA A 176 4.40 4.16 -4.97
CA ALA A 176 5.09 4.57 -3.73
C ALA A 176 6.00 5.82 -3.89
N GLY A 177 6.27 6.27 -5.11
CA GLY A 177 7.12 7.43 -5.39
C GLY A 177 6.46 8.78 -5.07
N ALA A 178 7.28 9.83 -4.92
CA ALA A 178 6.84 11.19 -4.64
C ALA A 178 5.97 11.35 -3.37
N ARG A 179 6.19 10.48 -2.37
CA ARG A 179 5.46 10.44 -1.10
C ARG A 179 6.45 10.49 0.07
N ALA A 180 5.97 10.90 1.25
CA ALA A 180 6.79 11.03 2.45
C ALA A 180 6.07 10.67 3.76
N ASP A 181 4.74 10.53 3.76
CA ASP A 181 3.97 10.29 4.98
C ASP A 181 3.61 8.79 5.13
N PRO A 182 4.31 8.04 6.01
CA PRO A 182 4.05 6.62 6.19
C PRO A 182 2.72 6.34 6.91
N THR A 183 2.17 7.31 7.65
CA THR A 183 0.92 7.13 8.41
C THR A 183 -0.31 7.02 7.52
N ARG A 184 -0.16 7.34 6.23
CA ARG A 184 -1.23 7.32 5.21
C ARG A 184 -1.23 6.09 4.33
N ILE A 185 -0.37 5.12 4.61
CA ILE A 185 -0.31 3.84 3.89
C ILE A 185 -1.44 2.93 4.39
N ARG A 186 -2.17 2.32 3.47
CA ARG A 186 -3.31 1.44 3.76
C ARG A 186 -3.29 0.22 2.85
N VAL A 187 -3.94 -0.85 3.32
CA VAL A 187 -4.28 -2.03 2.51
C VAL A 187 -5.79 -2.06 2.35
N ALA A 188 -6.28 -2.09 1.11
CA ALA A 188 -7.71 -2.14 0.82
C ALA A 188 -7.95 -2.71 -0.58
N ASP A 189 -9.21 -2.84 -0.99
CA ASP A 189 -9.52 -3.23 -2.36
C ASP A 189 -9.04 -2.17 -3.35
N LEU A 190 -8.60 -2.61 -4.54
CA LEU A 190 -8.15 -1.73 -5.60
C LEU A 190 -9.18 -0.62 -5.90
N ARG A 191 -10.48 -0.90 -5.84
CA ARG A 191 -11.57 0.08 -6.06
C ARG A 191 -11.51 1.27 -5.12
N GLU A 192 -11.08 1.03 -3.89
CA GLU A 192 -11.05 2.02 -2.81
C GLU A 192 -9.80 2.92 -2.87
N SER A 193 -8.83 2.59 -3.71
CA SER A 193 -7.60 3.37 -3.82
C SER A 193 -7.83 4.75 -4.45
N THR A 194 -7.35 5.79 -3.77
CA THR A 194 -7.48 7.20 -4.16
C THR A 194 -6.13 7.90 -4.18
N ASN A 195 -6.07 9.10 -4.78
CA ASN A 195 -4.86 9.94 -4.82
C ASN A 195 -3.62 9.29 -5.46
N ASP A 196 -3.80 8.29 -6.33
CA ASP A 196 -2.71 7.57 -6.98
C ASP A 196 -2.97 7.37 -8.50
N PRO A 197 -2.19 8.04 -9.36
CA PRO A 197 -2.33 7.92 -10.82
C PRO A 197 -2.11 6.50 -11.36
N LEU A 198 -1.21 5.71 -10.75
CA LEU A 198 -0.94 4.32 -11.17
C LEU A 198 -2.17 3.46 -10.89
N SER A 199 -2.69 3.52 -9.67
CA SER A 199 -3.89 2.76 -9.29
C SER A 199 -5.10 3.12 -10.17
N ARG A 200 -5.26 4.41 -10.51
CA ARG A 200 -6.35 4.89 -11.35
C ARG A 200 -6.27 4.34 -12.77
N ALA A 201 -5.08 4.33 -13.36
CA ALA A 201 -4.87 3.76 -14.68
C ALA A 201 -5.13 2.25 -14.67
N VAL A 202 -4.55 1.53 -13.69
CA VAL A 202 -4.73 0.08 -13.54
C VAL A 202 -6.20 -0.29 -13.39
N ARG A 203 -6.97 0.42 -12.56
CA ARG A 203 -8.43 0.24 -12.44
C ARG A 203 -9.16 0.42 -13.76
N HIS A 204 -8.82 1.48 -14.48
CA HIS A 204 -9.46 1.78 -15.77
C HIS A 204 -9.21 0.65 -16.77
N HIS A 205 -7.96 0.21 -16.90
CA HIS A 205 -7.58 -0.87 -17.82
C HIS A 205 -8.16 -2.23 -17.42
N LEU A 206 -8.11 -2.60 -16.13
CA LEU A 206 -8.72 -3.84 -15.66
C LEU A 206 -10.24 -3.89 -15.93
N ARG A 207 -10.95 -2.78 -15.69
CA ARG A 207 -12.38 -2.70 -16.00
C ARG A 207 -12.64 -2.80 -17.51
N ARG A 208 -11.92 -2.01 -18.30
CA ARG A 208 -12.14 -1.91 -19.76
C ARG A 208 -11.76 -3.19 -20.50
N ASP A 209 -10.60 -3.75 -20.18
CA ASP A 209 -9.97 -4.82 -20.97
C ASP A 209 -10.30 -6.22 -20.43
N HIS A 210 -10.65 -6.34 -19.14
CA HIS A 210 -10.87 -7.63 -18.47
C HIS A 210 -12.19 -7.72 -17.68
N GLY A 211 -12.98 -6.65 -17.59
CA GLY A 211 -14.21 -6.62 -16.78
C GLY A 211 -13.98 -6.76 -15.27
N ILE A 212 -12.75 -6.57 -14.80
CA ILE A 212 -12.39 -6.71 -13.39
C ILE A 212 -12.57 -5.36 -12.71
N GLU A 213 -13.57 -5.27 -11.84
CA GLU A 213 -13.85 -4.02 -11.12
C GLU A 213 -13.13 -3.93 -9.78
N GLY A 214 -12.94 -5.06 -9.08
CA GLY A 214 -12.31 -5.15 -7.75
C GLY A 214 -12.00 -6.60 -7.37
N GLY A 215 -11.87 -6.89 -6.08
CA GLY A 215 -11.45 -8.18 -5.54
C GLY A 215 -9.93 -8.34 -5.47
N ILE A 216 -9.17 -7.26 -5.68
CA ILE A 216 -7.70 -7.27 -5.69
C ILE A 216 -7.24 -6.37 -4.54
N PRO A 217 -6.68 -6.91 -3.46
CA PRO A 217 -6.13 -6.09 -2.39
C PRO A 217 -4.88 -5.36 -2.89
N VAL A 218 -4.72 -4.10 -2.47
CA VAL A 218 -3.59 -3.25 -2.83
C VAL A 218 -3.03 -2.49 -1.64
N VAL A 219 -1.72 -2.27 -1.64
CA VAL A 219 -1.03 -1.33 -0.75
C VAL A 219 -0.91 0.00 -1.47
N PHE A 220 -1.52 1.05 -0.90
CA PHE A 220 -1.51 2.40 -1.47
C PHE A 220 -1.38 3.44 -0.36
N SER A 221 -1.19 4.71 -0.75
CA SER A 221 -1.13 5.82 0.20
C SER A 221 -2.18 6.88 -0.15
N LEU A 222 -2.86 7.38 0.88
CA LEU A 222 -3.83 8.48 0.77
C LEU A 222 -3.18 9.85 0.58
N GLU A 223 -1.85 9.94 0.75
CA GLU A 223 -1.09 11.16 0.46
C GLU A 223 -1.24 11.54 -1.03
N LYS A 224 -1.21 12.83 -1.35
CA LYS A 224 -1.07 13.24 -2.75
C LYS A 224 0.41 13.25 -3.11
N PRO A 225 0.82 12.78 -4.30
CA PRO A 225 2.21 12.90 -4.75
C PRO A 225 2.70 14.35 -4.67
N LYS A 226 3.77 14.58 -3.90
CA LYS A 226 4.33 15.92 -3.59
C LYS A 226 5.33 16.42 -4.63
N ALA A 227 5.89 15.53 -5.45
CA ALA A 227 6.88 15.86 -6.45
C ALA A 227 6.38 15.60 -7.88
N LYS A 228 6.70 16.50 -8.80
CA LYS A 228 6.52 16.30 -10.23
C LYS A 228 7.65 15.45 -10.79
N LEU A 229 7.41 14.81 -11.94
CA LEU A 229 8.45 14.14 -12.71
C LEU A 229 9.59 15.12 -13.00
N LEU A 230 10.83 14.72 -12.72
CA LEU A 230 11.98 15.55 -13.06
C LEU A 230 12.08 15.67 -14.58
N PRO A 231 12.49 16.84 -15.10
CA PRO A 231 12.83 16.98 -16.51
C PRO A 231 13.94 15.98 -16.85
N PHE A 232 13.79 15.31 -17.99
CA PHE A 232 14.85 14.45 -18.51
C PHE A 232 16.05 15.34 -18.86
N LYS A 233 17.24 14.99 -18.36
CA LYS A 233 18.50 15.57 -18.82
C LYS A 233 19.27 14.43 -19.49
N GLY A 234 19.52 14.55 -20.80
CA GLY A 234 20.35 13.59 -21.51
C GLY A 234 21.79 13.59 -20.97
N PRO A 235 22.60 12.56 -21.28
CA PRO A 235 24.03 12.52 -20.94
C PRO A 235 24.78 13.77 -21.43
N SER A 236 24.32 14.37 -22.52
CA SER A 236 24.88 15.56 -23.18
C SER A 236 24.41 16.89 -22.57
N GLY A 237 23.40 16.88 -21.69
CA GLY A 237 22.80 18.10 -21.11
C GLY A 237 21.75 18.79 -21.98
N ASP A 238 21.51 18.32 -23.20
CA ASP A 238 20.48 18.83 -24.10
C ASP A 238 19.07 18.29 -23.76
N GLU A 239 18.04 19.01 -24.21
CA GLU A 239 16.63 18.57 -24.19
C GLU A 239 16.38 17.43 -25.19
N GLU A 240 17.07 16.31 -25.02
CA GLU A 240 16.89 15.11 -25.81
C GLU A 240 15.54 14.44 -25.49
N LYS A 241 14.91 13.81 -26.49
CA LYS A 241 13.59 13.22 -26.29
C LYS A 241 13.74 11.97 -25.41
N PRO A 242 12.95 11.83 -24.33
CA PRO A 242 13.04 10.67 -23.43
C PRO A 242 12.84 9.32 -24.12
N LEU A 243 12.13 9.28 -25.25
CA LEU A 243 11.89 8.07 -26.04
C LEU A 243 13.18 7.46 -26.60
N ASP A 244 14.18 8.29 -26.89
CA ASP A 244 15.46 7.85 -27.50
C ASP A 244 16.34 7.06 -26.51
N TYR A 245 16.00 7.10 -25.21
CA TYR A 245 16.69 6.41 -24.11
C TYR A 245 15.85 5.31 -23.47
N GLN A 246 14.71 4.94 -24.08
CA GLN A 246 13.93 3.78 -23.64
C GLN A 246 14.65 2.48 -23.97
N ILE A 247 15.23 1.84 -22.95
CA ILE A 247 15.81 0.50 -23.06
C ILE A 247 14.69 -0.53 -23.32
N VAL A 248 13.50 -0.30 -22.76
CA VAL A 248 12.31 -1.15 -22.95
C VAL A 248 11.11 -0.26 -23.31
N PRO A 249 10.38 -0.53 -24.40
CA PRO A 249 9.17 0.20 -24.77
C PRO A 249 8.15 0.23 -23.62
N GLY A 250 7.55 1.39 -23.36
CA GLY A 250 6.54 1.57 -22.32
C GLY A 250 7.05 1.79 -20.90
N PHE A 251 8.36 1.63 -20.64
CA PHE A 251 8.95 1.98 -19.34
C PHE A 251 9.25 3.49 -19.23
N ARG A 252 9.10 4.04 -18.03
CA ARG A 252 9.29 5.48 -17.78
C ARG A 252 10.77 5.84 -17.79
N VAL A 253 11.13 6.78 -18.66
CA VAL A 253 12.48 7.37 -18.70
C VAL A 253 12.62 8.55 -17.74
N ARG A 254 11.50 9.19 -17.37
CA ARG A 254 11.49 10.28 -16.40
C ARG A 254 11.48 9.75 -14.98
N ILE A 255 12.46 10.20 -14.19
CA ILE A 255 12.64 9.79 -12.80
C ILE A 255 11.61 10.52 -11.93
N ILE A 256 10.82 9.73 -11.19
CA ILE A 256 10.03 10.24 -10.07
C ILE A 256 10.99 10.34 -8.88
N PRO A 257 11.07 11.47 -8.16
CA PRO A 257 11.80 11.54 -6.91
C PRO A 257 11.25 10.53 -5.90
N VAL A 258 12.12 9.72 -5.31
CA VAL A 258 11.73 8.67 -4.35
C VAL A 258 12.50 8.85 -3.04
N LEU A 259 11.75 9.05 -1.95
CA LEU A 259 12.26 8.88 -0.60
C LEU A 259 12.20 7.39 -0.26
N GLY A 260 13.36 6.73 -0.17
CA GLY A 260 13.45 5.26 -0.09
C GLY A 260 12.70 4.61 1.07
N THR A 261 12.46 5.35 2.16
CA THR A 261 11.68 4.86 3.31
C THR A 261 10.25 4.51 2.94
N ILE A 262 9.61 5.22 2.02
CA ILE A 262 8.20 4.97 1.67
C ILE A 262 8.03 3.66 0.88
N PRO A 263 8.75 3.42 -0.23
CA PRO A 263 8.73 2.11 -0.88
C PRO A 263 9.12 0.96 0.06
N ALA A 264 10.09 1.18 0.94
CA ALA A 264 10.48 0.17 1.92
C ALA A 264 9.32 -0.19 2.86
N ILE A 265 8.61 0.81 3.38
CA ILE A 265 7.43 0.61 4.24
C ILE A 265 6.28 -0.05 3.44
N PHE A 266 6.06 0.31 2.17
CA PHE A 266 5.13 -0.44 1.32
C PHE A 266 5.50 -1.93 1.27
N GLY A 267 6.79 -2.25 1.08
CA GLY A 267 7.27 -3.62 1.09
C GLY A 267 7.06 -4.32 2.44
N GLN A 268 7.32 -3.63 3.56
CA GLN A 268 7.05 -4.17 4.90
C GLN A 268 5.56 -4.43 5.14
N VAL A 269 4.68 -3.52 4.71
CA VAL A 269 3.23 -3.69 4.79
C VAL A 269 2.77 -4.88 3.95
N MET A 270 3.31 -5.05 2.74
CA MET A 270 3.02 -6.22 1.91
C MET A 270 3.45 -7.52 2.58
N ALA A 271 4.65 -7.58 3.14
CA ALA A 271 5.12 -8.76 3.85
C ALA A 271 4.25 -9.07 5.07
N SER A 272 3.91 -8.06 5.88
CA SER A 272 3.03 -8.22 7.05
C SER A 272 1.65 -8.76 6.66
N TYR A 273 1.03 -8.20 5.61
CA TYR A 273 -0.24 -8.69 5.09
C TYR A 273 -0.13 -10.14 4.63
N VAL A 274 0.86 -10.47 3.80
CA VAL A 274 1.00 -11.83 3.26
C VAL A 274 1.29 -12.84 4.37
N LEU A 275 2.18 -12.52 5.31
CA LEU A 275 2.52 -13.41 6.43
C LEU A 275 1.31 -13.71 7.31
N THR A 276 0.52 -12.69 7.65
CA THR A 276 -0.72 -12.90 8.44
C THR A 276 -1.73 -13.75 7.70
N GLN A 277 -1.84 -13.57 6.37
CA GLN A 277 -2.69 -14.41 5.52
C GLN A 277 -2.22 -15.87 5.41
N LEU A 278 -0.91 -16.12 5.34
CA LEU A 278 -0.32 -17.46 5.28
C LEU A 278 -0.37 -18.17 6.64
N ALA A 279 -0.18 -17.41 7.72
CA ALA A 279 -0.31 -17.86 9.10
C ALA A 279 -1.77 -18.08 9.54
N GLU A 280 -2.73 -17.70 8.70
CA GLU A 280 -4.17 -17.68 8.99
C GLU A 280 -4.52 -16.84 10.24
N LEU A 281 -3.72 -15.82 10.52
CA LEU A 281 -4.00 -14.87 11.59
C LEU A 281 -5.00 -13.82 11.09
N GLN A 282 -6.16 -13.73 11.74
CA GLN A 282 -7.12 -12.68 11.44
C GLN A 282 -6.63 -11.34 11.99
N VAL A 283 -6.43 -10.38 11.09
CA VAL A 283 -6.09 -9.00 11.43
C VAL A 283 -7.23 -8.11 10.97
N GLN A 284 -7.79 -7.34 11.91
CA GLN A 284 -8.76 -6.31 11.58
C GLN A 284 -8.02 -5.08 11.03
N THR A 285 -8.28 -4.74 9.77
CA THR A 285 -7.80 -3.51 9.16
C THR A 285 -8.85 -2.42 9.29
N GLU A 286 -8.42 -1.20 9.59
CA GLU A 286 -9.31 -0.03 9.55
C GLU A 286 -9.84 0.18 8.13
N PRO A 287 -11.15 0.45 7.95
CA PRO A 287 -11.73 0.67 6.63
C PRO A 287 -11.17 1.95 5.99
N VAL A 288 -11.06 1.95 4.67
CA VAL A 288 -10.74 3.17 3.93
C VAL A 288 -12.00 4.03 3.81
N VAL A 289 -12.14 4.98 4.71
CA VAL A 289 -13.22 5.96 4.64
C VAL A 289 -12.89 7.00 3.56
N ASN A 290 -13.51 6.84 2.38
CA ASN A 290 -13.50 7.88 1.36
C ASN A 290 -14.82 8.64 1.41
N PHE A 291 -14.84 9.79 2.07
CA PHE A 291 -15.99 10.68 2.01
C PHE A 291 -16.11 11.31 0.62
N ASP A 292 -17.25 11.10 -0.03
CA ASP A 292 -17.67 11.85 -1.21
C ASP A 292 -18.56 13.05 -0.82
N MET A 293 -19.02 13.81 -1.83
CA MET A 293 -19.91 14.97 -1.57
C MET A 293 -21.24 14.57 -0.92
N HIS A 294 -21.74 13.37 -1.18
CA HIS A 294 -22.97 12.90 -0.58
C HIS A 294 -22.80 12.67 0.93
N HIS A 295 -21.68 12.09 1.35
CA HIS A 295 -21.38 11.93 2.77
C HIS A 295 -21.29 13.28 3.49
N TYR A 296 -20.66 14.29 2.88
CA TYR A 296 -20.60 15.63 3.47
C TYR A 296 -21.96 16.31 3.52
N GLN A 297 -22.83 16.09 2.53
CA GLN A 297 -24.22 16.54 2.56
C GLN A 297 -25.01 15.88 3.69
N VAL A 298 -24.83 14.57 3.91
CA VAL A 298 -25.46 13.85 5.02
C VAL A 298 -24.98 14.39 6.37
N LEU A 299 -23.68 14.64 6.53
CA LEU A 299 -23.14 15.24 7.76
C LEU A 299 -23.68 16.66 8.00
N HIS A 300 -23.80 17.47 6.95
CA HIS A 300 -24.38 18.81 7.02
C HIS A 300 -25.88 18.78 7.34
N GLN A 301 -26.62 17.85 6.73
CA GLN A 301 -28.05 17.67 6.98
C GLN A 301 -28.31 17.19 8.42
N ARG A 302 -27.50 16.26 8.93
CA ARG A 302 -27.57 15.82 10.34
C ARG A 302 -27.29 16.95 11.32
N LEU A 303 -26.37 17.87 10.99
CA LEU A 303 -26.11 19.07 11.80
C LEU A 303 -27.36 19.98 11.83
N ILE A 304 -27.99 20.22 10.68
CA ILE A 304 -29.23 21.01 10.58
C ILE A 304 -30.34 20.39 11.43
N GLU A 305 -30.58 19.08 11.26
CA GLU A 305 -31.61 18.34 11.98
C GLU A 305 -31.38 18.34 13.49
N HIS A 306 -30.12 18.22 13.93
CA HIS A 306 -29.78 18.30 15.35
C HIS A 306 -30.11 19.66 15.97
N GLU A 307 -29.76 20.75 15.29
CA GLU A 307 -30.01 22.11 15.77
C GLU A 307 -31.51 22.43 15.78
N GLU A 308 -32.26 21.95 14.78
CA GLU A 308 -33.72 22.04 14.78
C GLU A 308 -34.36 21.26 15.92
N LEU A 309 -33.85 20.08 16.26
CA LEU A 309 -34.36 19.26 17.36
C LEU A 309 -34.08 19.89 18.73
N LEU A 310 -32.89 20.47 18.94
CA LEU A 310 -32.49 21.03 20.24
C LEU A 310 -33.02 22.46 20.46
N TYR A 311 -32.96 23.32 19.44
CA TYR A 311 -33.22 24.75 19.58
C TYR A 311 -34.46 25.21 18.80
N GLY A 312 -35.14 24.32 18.07
CA GLY A 312 -36.31 24.63 17.27
C GLY A 312 -36.01 25.42 16.00
N THR A 313 -34.73 25.62 15.65
CA THR A 313 -34.30 26.35 14.46
C THR A 313 -32.88 25.96 14.04
N SER A 314 -32.64 25.86 12.73
CA SER A 314 -31.31 25.67 12.14
C SER A 314 -30.66 26.98 11.67
N MET A 315 -31.27 28.15 11.93
CA MET A 315 -30.76 29.45 11.47
C MET A 315 -29.32 29.77 11.93
N GLN A 316 -28.86 29.11 13.00
CA GLN A 316 -27.50 29.26 13.52
C GLN A 316 -26.46 28.41 12.78
N VAL A 317 -26.87 27.45 11.94
CA VAL A 317 -25.98 26.65 11.10
C VAL A 317 -25.48 27.50 9.93
N GLN A 318 -24.44 28.29 10.19
CA GLN A 318 -23.81 29.18 9.20
C GLN A 318 -22.61 28.57 8.47
N VAL A 319 -22.66 27.25 8.28
CA VAL A 319 -21.67 26.52 7.49
C VAL A 319 -22.27 25.89 6.25
N ASP A 320 -21.53 25.93 5.15
CA ASP A 320 -21.88 25.22 3.92
C ASP A 320 -21.23 23.82 3.85
N VAL A 321 -21.65 23.01 2.88
CA VAL A 321 -21.17 21.63 2.71
C VAL A 321 -19.66 21.58 2.42
N GLU A 322 -19.08 22.60 1.78
CA GLU A 322 -17.63 22.66 1.54
C GLU A 322 -16.85 23.00 2.82
N GLU A 323 -17.41 23.84 3.69
CA GLU A 323 -16.88 24.09 5.04
C GLU A 323 -16.97 22.82 5.91
N VAL A 324 -18.08 22.07 5.86
CA VAL A 324 -18.23 20.76 6.52
C VAL A 324 -17.18 19.76 6.02
N ARG A 325 -16.98 19.69 4.70
CA ARG A 325 -15.94 18.86 4.08
C ARG A 325 -14.54 19.24 4.56
N TYR A 326 -14.25 20.53 4.66
CA TYR A 326 -12.97 21.01 5.15
C TYR A 326 -12.74 20.59 6.60
N ILE A 327 -13.72 20.80 7.48
CA ILE A 327 -13.69 20.41 8.89
C ILE A 327 -13.49 18.89 9.04
N ALA A 328 -14.28 18.08 8.34
CA ALA A 328 -14.17 16.62 8.40
C ALA A 328 -12.80 16.12 7.92
N LYS A 329 -12.19 16.79 6.93
CA LYS A 329 -10.84 16.46 6.45
C LYS A 329 -9.73 16.86 7.41
N GLU A 330 -9.82 18.05 8.00
CA GLU A 330 -8.84 18.53 8.99
C GLU A 330 -8.87 17.66 10.25
N LEU A 331 -10.07 17.25 10.68
CA LEU A 331 -10.27 16.30 11.78
C LEU A 331 -9.64 14.93 11.49
N TRP A 332 -9.85 14.41 10.28
CA TRP A 332 -9.23 13.17 9.82
C TRP A 332 -7.70 13.25 9.76
N HIS A 333 -7.15 14.45 9.57
CA HIS A 333 -5.71 14.70 9.62
C HIS A 333 -5.18 14.99 11.03
N GLY A 334 -6.03 14.98 12.07
CA GLY A 334 -5.63 15.22 13.45
C GLY A 334 -5.25 16.68 13.76
N HIS A 335 -5.69 17.65 12.96
CA HIS A 335 -5.40 19.07 13.18
C HIS A 335 -6.54 19.79 13.89
N SER A 336 -6.22 20.54 14.95
CA SER A 336 -7.13 21.45 15.66
C SER A 336 -6.90 22.89 15.21
N ALA A 337 -7.97 23.64 14.97
CA ALA A 337 -7.90 25.04 14.54
C ALA A 337 -7.63 26.04 15.68
N LYS A 338 -7.40 25.59 16.93
CA LYS A 338 -7.38 26.48 18.11
C LYS A 338 -6.14 26.41 19.03
N ASP A 339 -5.26 25.40 18.94
CA ASP A 339 -4.16 25.25 19.92
C ASP A 339 -2.76 25.31 19.31
N GLU A 340 -1.94 26.25 19.81
CA GLU A 340 -0.50 26.33 19.53
C GLU A 340 0.34 25.40 20.44
N SER A 341 -0.27 24.71 21.41
CA SER A 341 0.44 23.81 22.35
C SER A 341 -0.05 22.35 22.28
N ILE A 342 0.87 21.46 21.89
CA ILE A 342 0.64 20.03 21.57
C ILE A 342 0.81 19.16 22.83
N LYS A 343 0.21 19.51 23.97
CA LYS A 343 0.44 18.71 25.20
C LYS A 343 -0.63 17.68 25.54
N ASP A 344 -1.88 17.87 25.14
CA ASP A 344 -2.95 16.91 25.50
C ASP A 344 -3.96 16.59 24.37
N PHE A 345 -3.70 17.03 23.13
CA PHE A 345 -4.56 16.73 21.98
C PHE A 345 -4.25 15.35 21.38
N GLY A 346 -5.28 14.51 21.17
CA GLY A 346 -5.16 13.26 20.40
C GLY A 346 -4.95 11.97 21.19
N ARG A 347 -5.27 11.91 22.49
CA ARG A 347 -5.19 10.66 23.26
C ARG A 347 -6.17 9.56 22.81
N ALA A 348 -7.13 9.88 21.95
CA ALA A 348 -7.97 8.87 21.33
C ALA A 348 -8.10 9.13 19.83
N MET A 349 -7.51 8.22 19.04
CA MET A 349 -7.72 8.10 17.61
C MET A 349 -9.13 7.59 17.35
N TRP A 350 -9.85 8.22 16.42
CA TRP A 350 -11.24 7.86 16.06
C TRP A 350 -11.27 6.47 15.41
N ARG A 351 -12.17 5.59 15.87
CA ARG A 351 -12.34 4.21 15.35
C ARG A 351 -13.44 4.07 14.29
N SER A 352 -14.43 4.96 14.28
CA SER A 352 -15.62 4.86 13.43
C SER A 352 -16.15 6.24 13.04
N VAL A 353 -16.60 6.37 11.80
CA VAL A 353 -17.28 7.56 11.25
C VAL A 353 -18.80 7.42 11.24
N ASN A 354 -19.33 6.24 11.55
CA ASN A 354 -20.78 6.02 11.59
C ASN A 354 -21.46 6.87 12.68
N ASP A 355 -20.70 7.17 13.74
CA ASP A 355 -21.13 7.93 14.92
C ASP A 355 -20.65 9.39 14.88
N LEU A 356 -20.09 9.85 13.75
CA LEU A 356 -19.56 11.20 13.61
C LEU A 356 -20.72 12.20 13.46
N MET A 357 -20.89 13.04 14.48
CA MET A 357 -21.96 14.04 14.52
C MET A 357 -21.37 15.43 14.73
N LEU A 358 -21.73 16.39 13.88
CA LEU A 358 -21.39 17.80 14.06
C LEU A 358 -22.45 18.47 14.95
N ILE A 359 -22.04 19.30 15.91
CA ILE A 359 -22.91 20.07 16.82
C ILE A 359 -22.39 21.52 16.95
N LEU A 360 -23.22 22.51 17.27
CA LEU A 360 -22.74 23.83 17.68
C LEU A 360 -22.32 23.84 19.16
N SER A 361 -21.34 24.69 19.54
CA SER A 361 -20.98 24.89 20.96
C SER A 361 -21.31 26.32 21.41
N ASP A 362 -22.25 26.45 22.34
CA ASP A 362 -22.77 27.69 22.97
C ASP A 362 -21.71 28.58 23.69
N GLU A 363 -21.93 29.84 24.08
CA GLU A 363 -22.97 30.86 23.77
C GLU A 363 -22.34 32.28 23.76
N HIS A 364 -21.01 32.40 23.86
CA HIS A 364 -20.33 33.69 24.03
C HIS A 364 -19.13 33.86 23.09
N VAL A 365 -19.21 34.97 22.33
CA VAL A 365 -18.17 35.63 21.53
C VAL A 365 -17.95 35.08 20.11
N GLN A 366 -18.62 35.72 19.15
CA GLN A 366 -18.17 36.14 17.81
C GLN A 366 -17.38 35.18 16.88
N VAL A 367 -17.28 33.88 17.19
CA VAL A 367 -16.51 32.95 16.37
C VAL A 367 -17.25 31.63 16.17
N LYS A 368 -17.40 31.25 14.88
CA LYS A 368 -17.97 29.99 14.39
C LYS A 368 -17.29 28.78 15.07
N ARG A 369 -18.06 27.94 15.77
CA ARG A 369 -17.57 26.73 16.45
C ARG A 369 -18.44 25.54 16.08
N ILE A 370 -17.84 24.50 15.51
CA ILE A 370 -18.49 23.22 15.25
C ILE A 370 -17.75 22.17 16.07
N ALA A 371 -18.48 21.44 16.89
CA ALA A 371 -17.98 20.34 17.69
C ALA A 371 -18.30 19.00 17.02
N ILE A 372 -17.46 17.98 17.23
CA ILE A 372 -17.77 16.61 16.82
C ILE A 372 -17.92 15.71 18.05
N ALA A 373 -19.02 14.97 18.12
CA ALA A 373 -19.23 13.88 19.06
C ALA A 373 -19.07 12.51 18.37
N GLY A 374 -18.48 11.53 19.07
CA GLY A 374 -18.38 10.12 18.65
C GLY A 374 -17.65 9.27 19.70
N GLU A 375 -17.49 7.96 19.46
CA GLU A 375 -16.84 7.05 20.40
C GLU A 375 -15.31 7.09 20.32
N PHE A 376 -14.66 7.22 21.48
CA PHE A 376 -13.21 7.26 21.65
C PHE A 376 -12.66 5.89 22.13
N TRP A 377 -11.35 5.65 21.98
CA TRP A 377 -10.68 4.50 22.62
C TRP A 377 -10.90 4.57 24.15
N GLY A 378 -11.76 3.69 24.69
CA GLY A 378 -12.16 3.68 26.09
C GLY A 378 -13.68 3.69 26.33
N GLY A 379 -14.50 3.86 25.29
CA GLY A 379 -15.97 3.86 25.41
C GLY A 379 -16.56 5.16 25.94
N GLU A 380 -15.76 6.22 26.07
CA GLU A 380 -16.24 7.55 26.42
C GLU A 380 -16.65 8.32 25.15
N ILE A 381 -17.74 9.09 25.24
CA ILE A 381 -18.16 10.07 24.25
C ILE A 381 -17.43 11.38 24.57
N GLY A 382 -16.71 11.94 23.61
CA GLY A 382 -15.97 13.20 23.73
C GLY A 382 -16.37 14.21 22.65
N THR A 383 -16.07 15.49 22.89
CA THR A 383 -16.48 16.61 22.04
C THR A 383 -15.25 17.36 21.53
N LEU A 384 -15.02 17.43 20.22
CA LEU A 384 -13.88 18.16 19.64
C LEU A 384 -14.32 19.45 18.93
N ILE A 385 -13.93 20.63 19.44
CA ILE A 385 -14.32 21.94 18.89
C ILE A 385 -13.37 22.37 17.76
N LEU A 386 -13.87 22.49 16.53
CA LEU A 386 -13.18 23.03 15.38
C LEU A 386 -13.72 24.42 14.98
N MET A 387 -12.81 25.32 14.58
CA MET A 387 -13.11 26.68 14.12
C MET A 387 -13.02 26.76 12.60
N THR A 388 -13.98 27.40 11.94
CA THR A 388 -13.84 27.76 10.51
C THR A 388 -13.05 29.06 10.34
N PRO A 389 -12.22 29.23 9.29
CA PRO A 389 -11.55 30.49 9.01
C PRO A 389 -12.54 31.61 8.65
N LYS A 390 -12.28 32.85 9.09
CA LYS A 390 -13.01 34.04 8.59
C LYS A 390 -12.79 34.17 7.07
N ARG A 391 -13.86 34.19 6.26
CA ARG A 391 -13.80 34.62 4.85
C ARG A 391 -13.24 36.05 4.81
N ARG A 392 -12.02 36.25 4.29
CA ARG A 392 -11.57 37.57 3.82
C ARG A 392 -12.28 37.83 2.49
N GLY A 393 -13.35 38.63 2.53
CA GLY A 393 -14.03 39.11 1.32
C GLY A 393 -13.14 40.03 0.47
N PRO A 394 -13.51 40.28 -0.79
CA PRO A 394 -12.73 41.13 -1.70
C PRO A 394 -12.72 42.57 -1.20
N THR A 395 -11.53 43.15 -1.10
CA THR A 395 -11.30 44.55 -0.71
C THR A 395 -11.95 45.48 -1.74
N ARG A 396 -13.10 46.10 -1.40
CA ARG A 396 -13.60 47.26 -2.14
C ARG A 396 -12.74 48.46 -1.78
N ILE A 397 -11.92 48.92 -2.72
CA ILE A 397 -11.28 50.24 -2.66
C ILE A 397 -12.37 51.26 -3.00
N SER A 398 -12.91 51.94 -1.99
CA SER A 398 -13.75 53.12 -2.19
C SER A 398 -12.87 54.36 -2.19
N HIS A 399 -12.65 54.95 -3.38
CA HIS A 399 -12.19 56.34 -3.49
C HIS A 399 -13.31 57.28 -3.02
N HIS A 400 -13.03 58.08 -1.99
CA HIS A 400 -13.85 59.25 -1.67
C HIS A 400 -13.27 60.49 -2.37
N PRO A 401 -14.09 61.28 -3.08
CA PRO A 401 -13.71 62.62 -3.53
C PRO A 401 -14.02 63.66 -2.44
N GLY A 402 -13.04 64.53 -2.17
CA GLY A 402 -13.23 65.90 -1.70
C GLY A 402 -13.67 66.15 -0.26
N LEU A 403 -12.74 66.64 0.57
CA LEU A 403 -12.76 68.01 1.10
C LEU A 403 -11.33 68.48 1.37
#